data_AF-A0A455UEB6-F1
#
_entry.id   AF-A0A455UEB6-F1
#
_cell.length_a   1.000
_cell.length_b   1.000
_cell.length_c   1.000
_cell.angle_alpha   90.00
_cell.angle_beta   90.00
_cell.angle_gamma   90.00
#
_symmetry.space_group_name_H-M   'P 1'
#
loop_
_entity.id
_entity.type
_entity.pdbx_description
1 polymer ?
#
loop_
_entity_poly.entity_id
_entity_poly.type
_entity_poly.pdbx_seq_one_letter_code
_entity_poly.pdbx_strand_id
1 'polypeptide(L)'
;MSLETREDLDPIETTEWIDSLESVLDREGEDRARYLMTRLADRLRRDGMKVPFSVTTPHRNTIPLHREAPMPGDLFMERRIRSLIRYNAIAQVIRNNRAKPEPGRPHRQLYVFGNAL
;
A
#
# COMPACT_ATOMS: atom_id res chain seq x y z
N MET A 1 -11.92 -11.81 -1.24
CA MET A 1 -12.89 -11.63 -0.15
C MET A 1 -13.98 -10.75 -0.74
N SER A 2 -14.96 -11.40 -1.36
CA SER A 2 -16.05 -10.71 -2.04
C SER A 2 -16.85 -9.97 -0.99
N LEU A 3 -17.09 -8.67 -1.18
CA LEU A 3 -18.21 -8.01 -0.53
C LEU A 3 -19.43 -8.79 -0.99
N GLU A 4 -19.94 -9.67 -0.13
CA GLU A 4 -21.23 -10.29 -0.37
C GLU A 4 -22.20 -9.12 -0.58
N THR A 5 -22.73 -9.02 -1.80
CA THR A 5 -23.94 -8.29 -2.10
C THR A 5 -25.04 -8.89 -1.22
N ARG A 6 -25.10 -8.48 0.05
CA ARG A 6 -26.37 -8.39 0.73
C ARG A 6 -27.18 -7.46 -0.16
N GLU A 7 -28.29 -7.97 -0.70
CA GLU A 7 -29.22 -7.14 -1.47
C GLU A 7 -29.43 -5.85 -0.71
N ASP A 8 -29.08 -4.74 -1.37
CA ASP A 8 -29.31 -3.42 -0.82
C ASP A 8 -30.83 -3.25 -0.66
N LEU A 9 -31.28 -3.09 0.58
CA LEU A 9 -32.70 -3.04 0.92
C LEU A 9 -33.36 -1.78 0.36
N ASP A 10 -32.58 -0.70 0.19
CA ASP A 10 -33.02 0.55 -0.44
C ASP A 10 -31.87 1.20 -1.24
N PRO A 11 -31.75 0.82 -2.53
CA PRO A 11 -30.72 1.39 -3.41
C PRO A 11 -30.85 2.90 -3.64
N ILE A 12 -32.06 3.46 -3.51
CA ILE A 12 -32.29 4.89 -3.71
C ILE A 12 -31.69 5.65 -2.54
N GLU A 13 -32.04 5.25 -1.30
CA GLU A 13 -31.44 5.83 -0.10
C GLU A 13 -29.92 5.71 -0.15
N THR A 14 -29.37 4.52 -0.45
CA THR A 14 -27.91 4.33 -0.55
C THR A 14 -27.28 5.30 -1.57
N THR A 15 -27.92 5.52 -2.71
CA THR A 15 -27.45 6.48 -3.72
C THR A 15 -27.48 7.91 -3.19
N GLU A 16 -28.57 8.32 -2.53
CA GLU A 16 -28.68 9.67 -1.94
C GLU A 16 -27.62 9.92 -0.86
N TRP A 17 -27.27 8.92 -0.06
CA TRP A 17 -26.18 9.01 0.93
C TRP A 17 -24.81 9.13 0.26
N ILE A 18 -24.57 8.40 -0.84
CA ILE A 18 -23.34 8.51 -1.63
C ILE A 18 -23.23 9.90 -2.25
N ASP A 19 -24.28 10.36 -2.92
CA ASP A 19 -24.35 11.69 -3.55
C ASP A 19 -24.14 12.81 -2.51
N SER A 20 -24.70 12.64 -1.31
CA SER A 20 -24.50 13.57 -0.20
C SER A 20 -23.03 13.62 0.24
N LEU A 21 -22.35 12.47 0.32
CA LEU A 21 -20.93 12.40 0.66
C LEU A 21 -20.06 13.03 -0.43
N GLU A 22 -20.36 12.78 -1.71
CA GLU A 22 -19.69 13.39 -2.86
C GLU A 22 -19.84 14.92 -2.84
N SER A 23 -21.06 15.42 -2.58
CA SER A 23 -21.32 16.85 -2.44
C SER A 23 -20.49 17.49 -1.32
N VAL A 24 -20.30 16.82 -0.18
CA VAL A 24 -19.42 17.33 0.89
C VAL A 24 -17.96 17.32 0.46
N LEU A 25 -17.49 16.27 -0.23
CA LEU A 25 -16.13 16.19 -0.74
C LEU A 25 -15.82 17.33 -1.71
N ASP A 26 -16.75 17.63 -2.63
CA ASP A 26 -16.56 18.68 -3.64
C ASP A 26 -16.63 20.08 -3.04
N ARG A 27 -17.50 20.32 -2.05
CA ARG A 27 -17.75 21.67 -1.50
C ARG A 27 -16.90 22.02 -0.29
N GLU A 28 -16.68 21.06 0.62
CA GLU A 28 -16.00 21.26 1.91
C GLU A 28 -14.65 20.53 2.01
N GLY A 29 -14.37 19.59 1.10
CA GLY A 29 -13.08 18.91 1.00
C GLY A 29 -12.93 17.64 1.84
N GLU A 30 -11.77 16.98 1.67
CA GLU A 30 -11.48 15.65 2.23
C GLU A 30 -11.52 15.62 3.77
N ASP A 31 -11.00 16.65 4.44
CA ASP A 31 -10.93 16.69 5.90
C ASP A 31 -12.32 16.71 6.54
N ARG A 32 -13.26 17.42 5.93
CA ARG A 32 -14.64 17.47 6.39
C ARG A 32 -15.35 16.14 6.22
N ALA A 33 -15.24 15.53 5.05
CA ALA A 33 -15.82 14.22 4.77
C ALA A 33 -15.29 13.16 5.76
N ARG A 34 -13.97 13.16 6.02
CA ARG A 34 -13.34 12.28 7.03
C ARG A 34 -13.91 12.50 8.42
N TYR A 35 -14.11 13.76 8.83
CA TYR A 35 -14.73 14.09 10.11
C TYR A 35 -16.14 13.51 10.23
N LEU A 36 -17.01 13.71 9.23
CA LEU A 36 -18.38 13.20 9.24
C LEU A 36 -18.43 11.68 9.29
N MET A 37 -17.64 10.99 8.48
CA MET A 37 -17.56 9.53 8.48
C MET A 37 -17.09 8.98 9.82
N THR A 38 -16.12 9.65 10.46
CA THR A 38 -15.65 9.28 11.81
C THR A 38 -16.75 9.44 12.84
N ARG A 39 -17.51 10.54 12.80
CA ARG A 39 -18.64 10.78 13.70
C ARG A 39 -19.77 9.77 13.54
N LEU A 40 -20.08 9.36 12.30
CA LEU A 40 -21.07 8.32 12.01
C LEU A 40 -20.59 6.97 12.56
N ALA A 41 -19.34 6.59 12.30
CA ALA A 41 -18.75 5.36 12.83
C ALA A 41 -18.75 5.33 14.36
N ASP A 42 -18.41 6.45 15.01
CA ASP A 42 -18.43 6.55 16.47
C ASP A 42 -19.85 6.45 17.05
N ARG A 43 -20.86 6.95 16.33
CA ARG A 43 -22.26 6.78 16.74
C ARG A 43 -22.66 5.31 16.70
N LEU A 44 -22.39 4.61 15.61
CA LEU A 44 -22.69 3.19 15.46
C LEU A 44 -21.96 2.33 16.51
N ARG A 45 -20.72 2.68 16.85
CA ARG A 45 -19.95 2.04 17.94
C ARG A 45 -20.61 2.21 19.31
N ARG A 46 -21.13 3.41 19.60
CA ARG A 46 -21.84 3.69 20.88
C ARG A 46 -23.11 2.87 21.01
N ASP A 47 -23.77 2.59 19.89
CA ASP A 47 -24.97 1.75 19.85
C ASP A 47 -24.63 0.25 19.86
N GLY A 48 -23.37 -0.12 20.17
CA GLY A 48 -22.89 -1.49 20.29
C GLY A 48 -22.69 -2.21 18.96
N MET A 49 -22.87 -1.52 17.84
CA MET A 49 -22.78 -2.11 16.52
C MET A 49 -21.31 -2.20 16.07
N LYS A 50 -20.89 -3.39 15.64
CA LYS A 50 -19.54 -3.58 15.07
C LYS A 50 -19.50 -2.94 13.68
N VAL A 51 -18.96 -1.73 13.60
CA VAL A 51 -18.71 -1.08 12.32
C VAL A 51 -17.58 -1.85 11.61
N PRO A 52 -17.79 -2.34 10.38
CA PRO A 52 -16.72 -2.92 9.58
C PRO A 52 -15.84 -1.79 9.04
N PHE A 53 -15.06 -1.15 9.91
CA PHE A 53 -14.01 -0.26 9.46
C PHE A 53 -12.85 -1.14 9.00
N SER A 54 -12.47 -1.03 7.72
CA SER A 54 -11.19 -1.55 7.26
C SER A 54 -10.10 -0.77 7.97
N VAL A 55 -9.54 -1.35 9.03
CA VAL A 55 -8.29 -0.86 9.68
C VAL A 55 -7.13 -0.90 8.69
N THR A 56 -7.30 -1.60 7.57
CA THR A 56 -6.33 -1.73 6.50
C THR A 56 -6.47 -0.57 5.52
N THR A 57 -5.39 0.19 5.37
CA THR A 57 -5.20 1.09 4.23
C THR A 57 -5.38 0.28 2.95
N PRO A 58 -6.07 0.80 1.91
CA PRO A 58 -6.18 0.11 0.64
C PRO A 58 -4.80 -0.31 0.11
N HIS A 59 -4.70 -1.46 -0.55
CA HIS A 59 -3.44 -1.96 -1.12
C HIS A 59 -3.03 -1.16 -2.37
N ARG A 60 -2.72 0.12 -2.16
CA ARG A 60 -2.26 1.10 -3.14
C ARG A 60 -1.26 2.05 -2.47
N ASN A 61 -0.42 2.71 -3.27
CA ASN A 61 0.49 3.72 -2.75
C ASN A 61 -0.28 4.82 -2.02
N THR A 62 0.19 5.20 -0.83
CA THR A 62 -0.43 6.25 -0.01
C THR A 62 -0.31 7.62 -0.66
N ILE A 63 0.76 7.87 -1.41
CA ILE A 63 0.99 9.12 -2.14
C ILE A 63 0.53 8.92 -3.60
N PRO A 64 -0.43 9.72 -4.10
CA PRO A 64 -0.85 9.68 -5.49
C PRO A 64 0.17 10.40 -6.40
N LEU A 65 0.23 10.02 -7.69
CA LEU A 65 1.18 10.55 -8.68
C LEU A 65 1.28 12.08 -8.72
N HIS A 66 0.16 12.80 -8.56
CA HIS A 66 0.14 14.27 -8.60
C HIS A 66 0.69 14.94 -7.33
N ARG A 67 0.87 14.19 -6.22
CA ARG A 67 1.52 14.65 -4.98
C ARG A 67 2.93 14.07 -4.82
N GLU A 68 3.41 13.28 -5.77
CA GLU A 68 4.78 12.77 -5.73
C GLU A 68 5.75 13.93 -5.94
N ALA A 69 6.74 14.04 -5.04
CA ALA A 69 7.81 15.01 -5.20
C ALA A 69 8.68 14.63 -6.41
N PRO A 70 9.17 15.60 -7.20
CA PRO A 70 10.10 15.31 -8.27
C PRO A 70 11.36 14.66 -7.70
N MET A 71 11.84 13.59 -8.36
CA MET A 71 13.04 12.90 -7.93
C MET A 71 14.26 13.83 -8.05
N PRO A 72 15.01 14.08 -6.95
CA PRO A 72 16.24 14.83 -7.04
C PRO A 72 17.35 13.98 -7.68
N GLY A 73 18.21 14.60 -8.50
CA GLY A 73 19.41 13.97 -9.05
C GLY A 73 19.25 13.34 -10.44
N ASP A 74 20.25 12.56 -10.85
CA ASP A 74 20.30 11.88 -12.15
C ASP A 74 20.01 10.38 -12.00
N LEU A 75 18.81 10.00 -12.40
CA LEU A 75 18.32 8.61 -12.38
C LEU A 75 19.21 7.63 -13.15
N PHE A 76 19.87 8.06 -14.24
CA PHE A 76 20.74 7.20 -15.02
C PHE A 76 22.04 6.92 -14.27
N MET A 77 22.64 7.94 -13.65
CA MET A 77 23.81 7.76 -12.80
C MET A 77 23.50 6.89 -11.58
N GLU A 78 22.40 7.16 -10.88
CA GLU A 78 21.98 6.36 -9.72
C GLU A 78 21.75 4.89 -10.10
N ARG A 79 21.09 4.64 -11.24
CA ARG A 79 20.86 3.28 -11.74
C ARG A 79 22.19 2.58 -12.01
N ARG A 80 23.15 3.25 -12.64
CA ARG A 80 24.48 2.69 -12.91
C ARG A 80 25.22 2.34 -11.61
N ILE A 81 25.23 3.25 -10.64
CA ILE A 81 25.86 3.03 -9.33
C ILE A 81 25.20 1.84 -8.61
N ARG A 82 23.86 1.81 -8.57
CA ARG A 82 23.09 0.72 -7.95
C ARG A 82 23.42 -0.64 -8.59
N SER A 83 23.53 -0.70 -9.92
CA SER A 83 23.91 -1.92 -10.63
C SER A 83 25.32 -2.41 -10.27
N LEU A 84 26.30 -1.50 -10.17
CA LEU A 84 27.67 -1.85 -9.77
C LEU A 84 27.73 -2.38 -8.33
N ILE A 85 27.02 -1.73 -7.41
CA ILE A 85 26.94 -2.16 -6.01
C ILE A 85 26.30 -3.56 -5.91
N ARG A 86 25.17 -3.80 -6.59
CA ARG A 86 24.51 -5.10 -6.62
C ARG A 86 25.42 -6.21 -7.16
N TYR A 87 26.14 -5.93 -8.26
CA TYR A 87 27.09 -6.88 -8.82
C TYR A 87 28.21 -7.22 -7.83
N ASN A 88 28.80 -6.21 -7.21
CA ASN A 88 29.88 -6.40 -6.22
C ASN A 88 29.41 -7.22 -5.01
N ALA A 89 28.19 -6.97 -4.51
CA ALA A 89 27.60 -7.73 -3.42
C ALA A 89 27.42 -9.22 -3.78
N ILE A 90 26.85 -9.50 -4.95
CA ILE A 90 26.67 -10.88 -5.44
C ILE A 90 28.03 -11.56 -5.64
N ALA A 91 29.01 -10.86 -6.23
CA ALA A 91 30.34 -11.39 -6.44
C ALA A 91 31.06 -11.74 -5.12
N GLN A 92 30.89 -10.93 -4.06
CA GLN A 92 31.39 -11.24 -2.71
C GLN A 92 30.73 -12.49 -2.13
N VAL A 93 29.41 -12.61 -2.21
CA VAL A 93 28.67 -13.79 -1.72
C VAL A 93 29.11 -15.06 -2.45
N ILE A 94 29.19 -15.02 -3.78
CA ILE A 94 29.64 -16.17 -4.58
C ILE A 94 31.07 -16.56 -4.23
N ARG A 95 31.98 -15.59 -4.10
CA ARG A 95 33.38 -15.85 -3.72
C ARG A 95 33.48 -16.49 -2.33
N ASN A 96 32.74 -16.00 -1.34
CA ASN A 96 32.73 -16.55 0.01
C ASN A 96 32.14 -17.98 0.03
N ASN A 97 31.06 -18.21 -0.71
CA ASN A 97 30.45 -19.54 -0.85
C ASN A 97 31.41 -20.55 -1.52
N ARG A 98 32.22 -20.10 -2.50
CA ARG A 98 33.27 -20.93 -3.12
C ARG A 98 34.42 -21.24 -2.16
N ALA A 99 34.80 -20.29 -1.31
CA ALA A 99 35.89 -20.46 -0.35
C ALA A 99 35.50 -21.32 0.88
N LYS A 100 34.21 -21.38 1.22
CA LYS A 100 33.68 -22.16 2.34
C LYS A 100 32.42 -22.94 1.89
N PRO A 101 32.59 -24.08 1.22
CA PRO A 101 31.44 -24.92 0.85
C PRO A 101 30.85 -25.57 2.12
N GLU A 102 29.69 -25.09 2.58
CA GLU A 102 28.90 -25.78 3.61
C GLU A 102 28.10 -26.94 2.99
N PRO A 103 28.31 -28.21 3.43
CA PRO A 103 27.53 -29.33 2.94
C PRO A 103 26.07 -29.23 3.42
N GLY A 104 25.10 -29.29 2.48
CA GLY A 104 23.70 -29.56 2.80
C GLY A 104 22.73 -28.37 2.87
N ARG A 105 23.16 -27.11 2.67
CA ARG A 105 22.20 -26.01 2.46
C ARG A 105 21.87 -25.86 0.96
N PRO A 106 20.60 -25.99 0.53
CA PRO A 106 20.25 -25.70 -0.86
C PRO A 106 20.55 -24.23 -1.15
N HIS A 107 21.09 -23.94 -2.35
CA HIS A 107 21.54 -22.62 -2.84
C HIS A 107 20.41 -21.56 -2.99
N ARG A 108 19.45 -21.49 -2.07
CA ARG A 108 18.31 -20.56 -2.12
C ARG A 108 18.68 -19.11 -1.79
N GLN A 109 19.86 -18.83 -1.25
CA GLN A 109 20.24 -17.45 -0.89
C GLN A 109 20.44 -16.53 -2.10
N LEU A 110 20.81 -17.06 -3.27
CA LEU A 110 21.09 -16.22 -4.45
C LEU A 110 19.82 -15.57 -5.06
N TYR A 111 18.66 -16.22 -4.94
CA TYR A 111 17.42 -15.73 -5.55
C TYR A 111 16.75 -14.60 -4.77
N VAL A 112 16.95 -14.53 -3.45
CA VAL A 112 16.32 -13.51 -2.61
C VAL A 112 16.98 -12.14 -2.84
N PHE A 113 18.31 -12.09 -3.02
CA PHE A 113 19.00 -10.81 -3.25
C PHE A 113 18.81 -10.22 -4.65
N GLY A 114 18.47 -11.02 -5.65
CA GLY A 114 18.26 -10.55 -7.02
C GLY A 114 16.96 -9.78 -7.23
N ASN A 115 15.91 -10.12 -6.47
CA ASN A 115 14.57 -9.54 -6.60
C ASN A 115 14.12 -8.65 -5.42
N ALA A 116 14.89 -8.59 -4.31
CA ALA A 116 14.47 -7.87 -3.10
C ALA A 116 15.14 -6.51 -2.87
N LEU A 117 15.94 -5.98 -3.81
CA LEU A 117 16.57 -4.64 -3.70
C LEU A 117 16.60 -3.92 -5.04
#